data_AF-A0A0Q7BB60-F1
#
_entry.id   AF-A0A0Q7BB60-F1
#
_cell.length_a   1.000
_cell.length_b   1.000
_cell.length_c   1.000
_cell.angle_alpha   90.00
_cell.angle_beta   90.00
_cell.angle_gamma   90.00
#
_symmetry.space_group_name_H-M   'P 1'
#
loop_
_entity.id
_entity.type
_entity.pdbx_description
1 polymer ?
#
loop_
_entity_poly.entity_id
_entity_poly.type
_entity_poly.pdbx_seq_one_letter_code
_entity_poly.pdbx_strand_id
1 'polypeptide(L)'
;MRCDAAVAYRLMGAAFERDNGETLCITDSYRSRAGQEDAHVRKPTITAQPGTSVHGLGLAVDLCGGIETFSGSEHAWMVDHGPTYGWIHPSWAAAGGSRPEPWHFEYEG
;
A
#
# COMPACT_ATOMS: atom_id res chain seq x y z
N MET A 1 -0.67 -2.68 -10.81
CA MET A 1 -0.97 -3.93 -10.09
C MET A 1 -0.83 -5.13 -11.01
N ARG A 2 -0.37 -6.28 -10.48
CA ARG A 2 -0.57 -7.61 -11.07
C ARG A 2 -2.09 -7.90 -11.14
N CYS A 3 -2.55 -8.75 -12.06
CA CYS A 3 -3.98 -8.90 -12.33
C CYS A 3 -4.78 -9.46 -11.14
N ASP A 4 -4.24 -10.44 -10.44
CA ASP A 4 -4.78 -11.00 -9.20
C ASP A 4 -4.83 -9.97 -8.06
N ALA A 5 -3.74 -9.23 -7.85
CA ALA A 5 -3.69 -8.11 -6.91
C ALA A 5 -4.78 -7.08 -7.22
N ALA A 6 -4.98 -6.75 -8.51
CA ALA A 6 -6.04 -5.82 -8.92
C ALA A 6 -7.45 -6.33 -8.62
N VAL A 7 -7.70 -7.64 -8.74
CA VAL A 7 -8.98 -8.25 -8.37
C VAL A 7 -9.18 -8.18 -6.85
N ALA A 8 -8.16 -8.57 -6.09
CA ALA A 8 -8.17 -8.47 -4.63
C ALA A 8 -8.41 -7.04 -4.14
N TYR A 9 -7.73 -6.06 -4.75
CA TYR A 9 -7.92 -4.63 -4.45
C TYR A 9 -9.36 -4.18 -4.68
N ARG A 10 -10.00 -4.61 -5.78
CA ARG A 10 -11.41 -4.27 -6.04
C ARG A 10 -12.36 -4.87 -5.01
N LEU A 11 -12.13 -6.12 -4.60
CA LEU A 11 -12.93 -6.77 -3.56
C LEU A 11 -12.77 -6.06 -2.21
N MET A 12 -11.54 -5.71 -1.85
CA MET A 12 -11.22 -4.93 -0.65
C MET A 12 -11.84 -3.53 -0.71
N GLY A 13 -11.72 -2.83 -1.84
CA GLY A 13 -12.27 -1.49 -2.01
C GLY A 13 -13.80 -1.44 -1.90
N ALA A 14 -14.50 -2.45 -2.41
CA ALA A 14 -15.95 -2.55 -2.26
C ALA A 14 -16.38 -2.79 -0.80
N ALA A 15 -15.59 -3.54 -0.03
CA ALA A 15 -15.83 -3.71 1.40
C ALA A 15 -15.51 -2.44 2.19
N PHE A 16 -14.40 -1.76 1.85
CA PHE A 16 -14.01 -0.49 2.45
C PHE A 16 -15.11 0.56 2.26
N GLU A 17 -15.63 0.71 1.05
CA GLU A 17 -16.71 1.66 0.74
C GLU A 17 -18.01 1.33 1.49
N ARG A 18 -18.37 0.05 1.59
CA ARG A 18 -19.54 -0.37 2.36
C ARG A 18 -19.41 -0.02 3.84
N ASP A 19 -18.22 -0.19 4.41
CA ASP A 19 -18.01 -0.10 5.86
C ASP A 19 -17.68 1.34 6.31
N ASN A 20 -17.05 2.15 5.44
CA ASN A 20 -16.59 3.51 5.75
C ASN A 20 -17.35 4.61 4.99
N GLY A 21 -18.11 4.27 3.95
CA GLY A 21 -18.90 5.22 3.15
C GLY A 21 -18.09 6.02 2.12
N GLU A 22 -16.81 5.71 1.94
CA GLU A 22 -15.92 6.38 0.98
C GLU A 22 -15.18 5.38 0.10
N THR A 23 -14.87 5.75 -1.14
CA THR A 23 -14.08 4.89 -2.03
C THR A 23 -12.64 4.80 -1.54
N LEU A 24 -12.07 3.59 -1.58
CA LEU A 24 -10.67 3.37 -1.23
C LEU A 24 -9.71 4.18 -2.12
N CYS A 25 -9.00 5.11 -1.49
CA CYS A 25 -8.12 6.08 -2.14
C CYS A 25 -6.72 5.49 -2.36
N ILE A 26 -6.18 5.64 -3.58
CA ILE A 26 -4.85 5.15 -3.97
C ILE A 26 -4.03 6.25 -4.64
N THR A 27 -2.77 6.39 -4.22
CA THR A 27 -1.81 7.35 -4.81
C THR A 27 -0.77 6.67 -5.70
N ASP A 28 -0.34 5.46 -5.34
CA ASP A 28 0.65 4.73 -6.12
C ASP A 28 0.37 3.22 -6.10
N SER A 29 0.79 2.53 -7.16
CA SER A 29 0.82 1.08 -7.23
C SER A 29 2.00 0.58 -8.07
N TYR A 30 1.82 0.29 -9.36
CA TYR A 30 2.94 -0.18 -10.16
C TYR A 30 3.87 0.99 -10.49
N ARG A 31 5.14 0.84 -10.08
CA ARG A 31 6.21 1.79 -10.42
C ARG A 31 7.26 1.09 -11.25
N SER A 32 7.52 1.61 -12.45
CA SER A 32 8.57 1.06 -13.33
C SER A 32 9.95 1.23 -12.70
N ARG A 33 10.93 0.45 -13.16
CA ARG A 33 12.32 0.58 -12.70
C ARG A 33 12.85 2.00 -12.88
N ALA A 34 12.66 2.61 -14.05
CA ALA A 34 13.09 3.98 -14.31
C ALA A 34 12.37 4.99 -13.39
N GLY A 35 11.08 4.76 -13.10
CA GLY A 35 10.35 5.56 -12.11
C GLY A 35 10.89 5.38 -10.69
N GLN A 36 11.33 4.18 -10.32
CA GLN A 36 12.00 3.93 -9.04
C GLN A 36 13.37 4.61 -8.97
N GLU A 37 14.14 4.61 -10.06
CA GLU A 37 15.42 5.32 -10.15
C GLU A 37 15.23 6.84 -9.95
N ASP A 38 14.27 7.44 -10.65
CA ASP A 38 13.92 8.86 -10.46
C ASP A 38 13.44 9.16 -9.03
N ALA A 39 12.55 8.32 -8.49
CA ALA A 39 12.08 8.48 -7.11
C ALA A 39 13.23 8.38 -6.10
N HIS A 40 14.17 7.46 -6.31
CA HIS A 40 15.33 7.28 -5.45
C HIS A 40 16.31 8.45 -5.52
N VAL A 41 16.50 9.06 -6.69
CA VAL A 41 17.27 10.30 -6.83
C VAL A 41 16.63 11.44 -6.04
N ARG A 42 15.31 11.60 -6.12
CA ARG A 42 14.59 12.68 -5.44
C ARG A 42 14.44 12.46 -3.93
N LYS A 43 14.33 11.21 -3.49
CA LYS A 43 13.94 10.83 -2.12
C LYS A 43 14.70 9.58 -1.64
N PRO A 44 16.04 9.61 -1.55
CA PRO A 44 16.85 8.40 -1.34
C PRO A 44 16.64 7.72 0.01
N THR A 45 16.17 8.45 1.03
CA THR A 45 15.97 7.94 2.39
C THR A 45 14.67 7.19 2.61
N ILE A 46 13.66 7.45 1.77
CA ILE A 46 12.28 6.93 1.92
C ILE A 46 11.83 6.16 0.68
N THR A 47 12.79 5.65 -0.09
CA THR A 47 12.52 4.82 -1.25
C THR A 47 13.36 3.56 -1.18
N ALA A 48 12.81 2.44 -1.66
CA ALA A 48 13.59 1.24 -1.87
C ALA A 48 14.71 1.48 -2.90
N GLN A 49 15.80 0.71 -2.78
CA GLN A 49 16.83 0.66 -3.81
C GLN A 49 16.16 0.29 -5.15
N PRO A 50 16.54 0.93 -6.27
CA PRO A 50 16.01 0.57 -7.58
C PRO A 50 16.18 -0.92 -7.87
N GLY A 51 15.09 -1.58 -8.28
CA GLY A 51 15.05 -3.02 -8.50
C GLY A 51 14.67 -3.88 -7.28
N THR A 52 14.52 -3.30 -6.09
CA THR A 52 14.09 -4.03 -4.88
C THR A 52 12.71 -3.60 -4.36
N SER A 53 12.02 -2.71 -5.08
CA SER A 53 10.70 -2.22 -4.67
C SER A 53 9.58 -3.20 -5.07
N VAL A 54 8.69 -3.51 -4.13
CA VAL A 54 7.50 -4.35 -4.35
C VAL A 54 6.51 -3.68 -5.32
N HIS A 55 6.52 -2.34 -5.43
CA HIS A 55 5.81 -1.61 -6.48
C HIS A 55 6.24 -2.05 -7.89
N GLY A 56 7.51 -2.41 -8.08
CA GLY A 56 8.03 -2.93 -9.35
C GLY A 56 7.47 -4.30 -9.73
N LEU A 57 6.98 -5.07 -8.76
CA LEU A 57 6.29 -6.35 -8.97
C LEU A 57 4.79 -6.17 -9.22
N GLY A 58 4.27 -4.95 -9.07
CA GLY A 58 2.84 -4.67 -9.12
C GLY A 58 2.07 -5.26 -7.93
N LEU A 59 2.76 -5.49 -6.80
CA LEU A 59 2.23 -6.12 -5.59
C LEU A 59 2.11 -5.13 -4.41
N ALA A 60 2.34 -3.85 -4.64
CA ALA A 60 2.20 -2.83 -3.60
C ALA A 60 1.20 -1.75 -4.01
N VAL A 61 0.63 -1.12 -2.98
CA VAL A 61 -0.17 0.09 -3.08
C VAL A 61 0.21 1.07 -1.98
N ASP A 62 0.19 2.36 -2.32
CA ASP A 62 0.26 3.46 -1.36
C ASP A 62 -1.13 4.13 -1.31
N LEU A 63 -1.76 4.07 -0.13
CA LEU A 63 -3.16 4.47 0.08
C LEU A 63 -3.28 5.85 0.74
N CYS A 64 -4.43 6.50 0.53
CA CYS A 64 -4.76 7.83 1.05
C CYS A 64 -6.14 7.84 1.72
N GLY A 65 -6.63 9.03 2.10
CA GLY A 65 -7.99 9.20 2.64
C GLY A 65 -8.10 8.83 4.11
N GLY A 66 -7.05 9.09 4.89
CA GLY A 66 -6.97 8.76 6.32
C GLY A 66 -6.12 7.52 6.61
N ILE A 67 -5.94 6.64 5.62
CA ILE A 67 -5.10 5.44 5.73
C ILE A 67 -3.63 5.80 5.92
N GLU A 68 -3.17 6.92 5.37
CA GLU A 68 -1.80 7.43 5.50
C GLU A 68 -1.46 7.93 6.91
N THR A 69 -2.35 7.76 7.90
CA THR A 69 -2.17 8.15 9.29
C THR A 69 -2.35 6.96 10.22
N PHE A 70 -1.31 6.55 10.95
CA PHE A 70 -1.36 5.37 11.85
C PHE A 70 -2.52 5.35 12.84
N SER A 71 -2.94 6.53 13.33
CA SER A 71 -4.04 6.67 14.29
C SER A 71 -5.42 6.85 13.65
N GLY A 72 -5.51 6.82 12.32
CA GLY A 72 -6.76 6.97 11.56
C GLY A 72 -7.64 5.71 11.64
N SER A 73 -8.95 5.91 11.64
CA SER A 73 -9.94 4.83 11.59
C SER A 73 -9.78 3.98 10.33
N GLU A 74 -9.46 4.61 9.21
CA GLU A 74 -9.34 3.97 7.91
C GLU A 74 -8.06 3.11 7.85
N HIS A 75 -6.97 3.58 8.46
CA HIS A 75 -5.76 2.78 8.64
C HIS A 75 -6.03 1.54 9.50
N ALA A 76 -6.72 1.71 10.64
CA ALA A 76 -7.09 0.58 11.49
C ALA A 76 -7.97 -0.43 10.74
N TRP A 77 -8.96 0.05 9.97
CA TRP A 77 -9.79 -0.81 9.14
C TRP A 77 -8.94 -1.63 8.15
N MET A 78 -7.98 -0.98 7.48
CA MET A 78 -7.08 -1.64 6.53
C MET A 78 -6.22 -2.72 7.19
N VAL A 79 -5.68 -2.45 8.37
CA VAL A 79 -4.89 -3.44 9.14
C VAL A 79 -5.75 -4.64 9.55
N ASP A 80 -7.00 -4.40 9.96
CA ASP A 80 -7.89 -5.45 10.45
C ASP A 80 -8.53 -6.29 9.31
N HIS A 81 -8.88 -5.65 8.19
CA HIS A 81 -9.66 -6.28 7.11
C HIS A 81 -8.85 -6.61 5.87
N GLY A 82 -7.81 -5.83 5.57
CA GLY A 82 -6.92 -6.02 4.41
C GLY A 82 -6.44 -7.46 4.25
N PRO A 83 -5.97 -8.16 5.32
CA PRO A 83 -5.50 -9.54 5.23
C PRO A 83 -6.54 -10.53 4.67
N THR A 84 -7.84 -10.26 4.85
CA THR A 84 -8.93 -11.08 4.27
C THR A 84 -8.90 -11.07 2.74
N TYR A 85 -8.33 -10.02 2.14
CA TYR A 85 -8.18 -9.84 0.70
C TYR A 85 -6.73 -10.06 0.23
N GLY A 86 -5.83 -10.52 1.11
CA GLY A 86 -4.41 -10.71 0.82
C GLY A 86 -3.58 -9.42 0.80
N TRP A 87 -4.14 -8.29 1.24
CA TRP A 87 -3.42 -7.03 1.38
C TRP A 87 -2.97 -6.83 2.82
N ILE A 88 -1.67 -6.84 3.07
CA ILE A 88 -1.11 -6.75 4.42
C ILE A 88 -0.35 -5.45 4.61
N HIS A 89 -0.38 -4.92 5.83
CA HIS A 89 0.54 -3.88 6.25
C HIS A 89 1.80 -4.54 6.80
N PRO A 90 2.94 -4.48 6.07
CA PRO A 90 4.10 -5.27 6.44
C PRO A 90 4.72 -4.74 7.75
N SER A 91 5.28 -5.64 8.57
CA SER A 91 5.80 -5.28 9.90
C SER A 91 6.93 -4.24 9.86
N TRP A 92 7.68 -4.17 8.74
CA TRP A 92 8.70 -3.14 8.54
C TRP A 92 8.09 -1.74 8.35
N ALA A 93 6.87 -1.65 7.84
CA ALA A 93 6.12 -0.41 7.58
C ALA A 93 5.29 0.06 8.79
N ALA A 94 5.12 -0.79 9.81
CA ALA A 94 4.39 -0.44 11.03
C ALA A 94 5.02 0.77 11.76
N ALA A 95 4.25 1.40 12.65
CA ALA A 95 4.69 2.58 13.41
C ALA A 95 6.00 2.37 14.19
N GLY A 96 6.25 1.14 14.68
CA GLY A 96 7.49 0.73 15.34
C GLY A 96 8.47 -0.03 14.44
N GLY A 97 8.19 -0.10 13.13
CA GLY A 97 8.99 -0.81 12.14
C GLY A 97 10.27 -0.07 11.74
N SER A 98 11.06 -0.69 10.87
CA SER A 98 12.34 -0.14 10.43
C SER A 98 12.18 1.06 9.48
N ARG A 99 11.03 1.18 8.81
CA ARG A 99 10.66 2.29 7.93
C ARG A 99 9.15 2.53 8.02
N PRO A 100 8.68 3.32 8.98
CA PRO A 100 7.24 3.55 9.17
C PRO A 100 6.58 4.19 7.94
N GLU A 101 5.64 3.49 7.34
CA GLU A 101 4.93 3.88 6.11
C GLU A 101 3.45 3.46 6.20
N PRO A 102 2.60 4.20 6.95
CA PRO A 102 1.19 3.83 7.20
C PRO A 102 0.36 3.65 5.93
N TRP A 103 0.74 4.34 4.85
CA TRP A 103 0.08 4.23 3.55
C TRP A 103 0.40 2.93 2.81
N HIS A 104 1.47 2.20 3.18
CA HIS A 104 2.03 1.12 2.38
C HIS A 104 1.42 -0.24 2.72
N PHE A 105 0.88 -0.90 1.70
CA PHE A 105 0.32 -2.24 1.79
C PHE A 105 0.86 -3.12 0.66
N GLU A 106 1.17 -4.37 1.00
CA GLU A 106 1.69 -5.37 0.08
C GLU A 106 0.66 -6.49 -0.13
N TYR A 107 0.63 -7.05 -1.35
CA TYR A 107 -0.21 -8.18 -1.70
C TYR A 107 0.57 -9.49 -1.59
N GLU A 108 0.08 -10.41 -0.75
CA GLU A 108 0.69 -11.73 -0.49
C GLU A 108 -0.18 -12.91 -0.97
N GLY A 109 -1.29 -12.64 -1.66
CA GLY A 109 -2.25 -13.64 -2.19
C GLY A 109 -1.99 -14.12 -3.62
#